data_AF-A0A3N5MVN9-F1
#
_entry.id   AF-A0A3N5MVN9-F1
#
_cell.length_a   1.000
_cell.length_b   1.000
_cell.length_c   1.000
_cell.angle_alpha   90.00
_cell.angle_beta   90.00
_cell.angle_gamma   90.00
#
_symmetry.space_group_name_H-M   'P 1'
#
loop_
_entity.id
_entity.type
_entity.pdbx_description
1 polymer ?
#
loop_
_entity_poly.entity_id
_entity_poly.type
_entity_poly.pdbx_seq_one_letter_code
_entity_poly.pdbx_strand_id
1 'polypeptide(L)'
;MRLLLIHSDYIEYEAKKKTKMAEECSVLSDREDEALTVFCAVESIDEEDLEGVVLQGIEEIKKTAGQVNVNKVLIYPYAHLSSDLSSPETAITVLNSLKAGLETEGYAVKRAPFGWYKSFKLSCKGHPLSELSKTIVPGGEEGAAKPAKKEVTHDWFVLTPDGRKHDYKEYLDDSPFGCLVKKELGVAVPVGGEPAHVDLMRSKELVDYEPASDVGCLRWMPKGKLVRDLLADYVLRLVLEYGGTPVETPVMYDLGDKAICEHAAKFGERQYRFKSNNRNMMLRFAACFGMFSIMRDMHISPNNLPMKMYELSTYSFRHEQKGEVIGLKRLRAFTMPDMHSLCLDMPQALTCFEEQLAMGWQTGKDFETELVAAFRCTTDFYQENEAWVKKIVKESNCPMLIEILSDRVHYWVAKIDLAAIDGQMRPIENPTVQIDVESSLRFN
;
A
#
# COMPACT_ATOMS: atom_id res chain seq x y z
N MET A 1 -20.75 4.32 1.08
CA MET A 1 -21.82 3.30 1.22
C MET A 1 -21.38 2.29 2.26
N ARG A 2 -22.24 2.04 3.25
CA ARG A 2 -22.02 1.05 4.30
C ARG A 2 -22.87 -0.18 4.05
N LEU A 3 -22.23 -1.34 4.09
CA LEU A 3 -22.89 -2.64 4.01
C LEU A 3 -22.64 -3.42 5.30
N LEU A 4 -23.69 -3.97 5.88
CA LEU A 4 -23.61 -5.02 6.89
C LEU A 4 -24.25 -6.28 6.30
N LEU A 5 -23.41 -7.28 6.07
CA LEU A 5 -23.73 -8.53 5.39
C LEU A 5 -23.91 -9.62 6.46
N ILE A 6 -25.11 -10.17 6.56
CA ILE A 6 -25.42 -11.22 7.52
C ILE A 6 -25.89 -12.47 6.81
N HIS A 7 -25.16 -13.56 6.98
CA HIS A 7 -25.59 -14.89 6.53
C HIS A 7 -26.64 -15.43 7.50
N SER A 8 -27.88 -15.53 7.04
CA SER A 8 -29.02 -15.83 7.89
C SER A 8 -29.78 -17.08 7.46
N ASP A 9 -30.31 -17.81 8.45
CA ASP A 9 -31.29 -18.88 8.21
C ASP A 9 -32.58 -18.29 7.63
N TYR A 10 -32.97 -17.10 8.12
CA TYR A 10 -34.06 -16.34 7.54
C TYR A 10 -33.96 -14.86 7.91
N ILE A 11 -34.60 -14.03 7.07
CA ILE A 11 -34.92 -12.62 7.32
C ILE A 11 -36.38 -12.38 6.92
N GLU A 12 -37.17 -11.83 7.83
CA GLU A 12 -38.54 -11.37 7.55
C GLU A 12 -38.69 -9.91 7.94
N TYR A 13 -39.44 -9.13 7.16
CA TYR A 13 -39.74 -7.74 7.47
C TYR A 13 -41.21 -7.40 7.22
N GLU A 14 -41.69 -6.39 7.94
CA GLU A 14 -43.03 -5.81 7.76
C GLU A 14 -42.94 -4.28 7.90
N ALA A 15 -43.35 -3.56 6.87
CA ALA A 15 -43.44 -2.12 6.82
C ALA A 15 -44.70 -1.65 7.56
N LYS A 16 -44.51 -0.82 8.59
CA LYS A 16 -45.58 -0.38 9.50
C LYS A 16 -46.08 1.02 9.17
N LYS A 17 -45.17 1.98 8.98
CA LYS A 17 -45.52 3.40 8.81
C LYS A 17 -44.60 4.10 7.81
N LYS A 18 -45.21 4.85 6.88
CA LYS A 18 -44.50 5.73 5.92
C LYS A 18 -43.84 6.91 6.64
N THR A 19 -42.63 7.25 6.21
CA THR A 19 -42.03 8.57 6.47
C THR A 19 -42.33 9.53 5.32
N LYS A 20 -41.88 10.79 5.42
CA LYS A 20 -42.00 11.77 4.32
C LYS A 20 -41.17 11.41 3.09
N MET A 21 -40.17 10.53 3.25
CA MET A 21 -39.23 10.09 2.22
C MET A 21 -39.51 8.64 1.78
N ALA A 22 -40.69 8.11 2.13
CA ALA A 22 -41.08 6.75 1.79
C ALA A 22 -41.25 6.60 0.28
N GLU A 23 -40.64 5.57 -0.29
CA GLU A 23 -40.96 5.19 -1.67
C GLU A 23 -42.34 4.53 -1.74
N GLU A 24 -42.97 4.65 -2.91
CA GLU A 24 -44.17 3.87 -3.23
C GLU A 24 -43.76 2.44 -3.60
N CYS A 25 -44.33 1.45 -2.92
CA CYS A 25 -44.01 0.04 -3.12
C CYS A 25 -45.24 -0.84 -2.88
N SER A 26 -45.37 -1.91 -3.66
CA SER A 26 -46.46 -2.89 -3.55
C SER A 26 -46.20 -3.98 -2.50
N VAL A 27 -44.94 -4.22 -2.12
CA VAL A 27 -44.55 -5.28 -1.18
C VAL A 27 -44.21 -4.67 0.18
N LEU A 28 -45.17 -4.74 1.11
CA LEU A 28 -45.02 -4.19 2.46
C LEU A 28 -44.49 -5.20 3.46
N SER A 29 -44.56 -6.50 3.17
CA SER A 29 -44.00 -7.55 4.01
C SER A 29 -43.49 -8.69 3.15
N ASP A 30 -42.32 -9.20 3.48
CA ASP A 30 -41.74 -10.36 2.79
C ASP A 30 -40.80 -11.13 3.73
N ARG A 31 -40.45 -12.34 3.33
CA ARG A 31 -39.50 -13.21 4.00
C ARG A 31 -38.60 -13.90 2.98
N GLU A 32 -37.34 -14.06 3.34
CA GLU A 32 -36.40 -14.90 2.61
C GLU A 32 -35.68 -15.85 3.57
N ASP A 33 -35.67 -17.13 3.21
CA ASP A 33 -34.98 -18.19 3.94
C ASP A 33 -33.67 -18.56 3.22
N GLU A 34 -32.63 -18.88 3.98
CA GLU A 34 -31.27 -19.17 3.52
C GLU A 34 -30.72 -18.05 2.64
N ALA A 35 -30.53 -16.86 3.22
CA ALA A 35 -30.20 -15.65 2.50
C ALA A 35 -28.97 -14.94 3.05
N LEU A 36 -28.30 -14.19 2.16
CA LEU A 36 -27.42 -13.12 2.57
C LEU A 36 -28.25 -11.85 2.75
N THR A 37 -28.44 -11.43 4.00
CA THR A 37 -29.13 -10.18 4.31
C THR A 37 -28.13 -9.03 4.20
N VAL A 38 -28.41 -8.07 3.32
CA VAL A 38 -27.56 -6.92 3.04
C VAL A 38 -28.20 -5.67 3.61
N PHE A 39 -27.84 -5.31 4.84
CA PHE A 39 -28.21 -4.02 5.40
C PHE A 39 -27.35 -2.93 4.73
N CYS A 40 -28.01 -1.93 4.12
CA CYS A 40 -27.34 -0.94 3.29
C CYS A 40 -27.70 0.49 3.72
N ALA A 41 -26.68 1.34 3.88
CA ALA A 41 -26.82 2.79 3.98
C ALA A 41 -25.97 3.48 2.90
N VAL A 42 -26.59 4.37 2.15
CA VAL A 42 -25.93 5.21 1.14
C VAL A 42 -25.58 6.54 1.80
N GLU A 43 -24.32 6.93 1.68
CA GLU A 43 -23.71 8.08 2.34
C GLU A 43 -23.62 9.27 1.39
N SER A 44 -23.55 10.49 1.91
CA SER A 44 -23.52 11.71 1.08
C SER A 44 -22.34 11.72 0.10
N ILE A 45 -21.18 11.19 0.53
CA ILE A 45 -20.01 11.04 -0.33
C ILE A 45 -20.29 10.19 -1.57
N ASP A 46 -21.17 9.18 -1.49
CA ASP A 46 -21.46 8.24 -2.59
C ASP A 46 -22.00 8.93 -3.84
N GLU A 47 -22.58 10.13 -3.69
CA GLU A 47 -23.08 10.95 -4.79
C GLU A 47 -21.97 11.39 -5.76
N GLU A 48 -20.69 11.32 -5.35
CA GLU A 48 -19.55 11.64 -6.19
C GLU A 48 -19.27 10.59 -7.29
N ASP A 49 -19.64 9.32 -7.07
CA ASP A 49 -19.48 8.23 -8.05
C ASP A 49 -20.48 7.10 -7.80
N LEU A 50 -21.74 7.32 -8.20
CA LEU A 50 -22.81 6.36 -7.97
C LEU A 50 -22.60 5.04 -8.71
N GLU A 51 -22.07 5.09 -9.93
CA GLU A 51 -21.84 3.90 -10.74
C GLU A 51 -20.73 3.04 -10.13
N GLY A 52 -19.62 3.64 -9.74
CA GLY A 52 -18.53 2.95 -9.05
C GLY A 52 -18.97 2.35 -7.72
N VAL A 53 -19.73 3.08 -6.90
CA VAL A 53 -20.24 2.58 -5.62
C VAL A 53 -21.16 1.36 -5.81
N VAL A 54 -22.03 1.38 -6.81
CA VAL A 54 -22.91 0.25 -7.15
C VAL A 54 -22.10 -0.96 -7.60
N LEU A 55 -21.15 -0.78 -8.52
CA LEU A 55 -20.32 -1.87 -9.03
C LEU A 55 -19.49 -2.53 -7.91
N GLN A 56 -18.85 -1.72 -7.07
CA GLN A 56 -18.10 -2.22 -5.91
C GLN A 56 -19.01 -2.93 -4.90
N GLY A 57 -20.22 -2.40 -4.70
CA GLY A 57 -21.24 -3.03 -3.85
C GLY A 57 -21.66 -4.40 -4.35
N ILE A 58 -21.91 -4.53 -5.66
CA ILE A 58 -22.25 -5.81 -6.29
C ILE A 58 -21.11 -6.82 -6.10
N GLU A 59 -19.88 -6.44 -6.39
CA GLU A 59 -18.72 -7.33 -6.25
C GLU A 59 -18.50 -7.81 -4.82
N GLU A 60 -18.62 -6.92 -3.82
CA GLU A 60 -18.44 -7.32 -2.42
C GLU A 60 -19.58 -8.23 -1.91
N ILE A 61 -20.81 -7.99 -2.36
CA ILE A 61 -21.96 -8.86 -2.06
C ILE A 61 -21.77 -10.22 -2.72
N LYS A 62 -21.39 -10.29 -4.01
CA LYS A 62 -21.10 -11.53 -4.74
C LYS A 62 -20.00 -12.35 -4.06
N LYS A 63 -18.89 -11.70 -3.72
CA LYS A 63 -17.76 -12.32 -3.05
C LYS A 63 -18.20 -12.96 -1.73
N THR A 64 -18.95 -12.21 -0.92
CA THR A 64 -19.45 -12.71 0.36
C THR A 64 -20.44 -13.86 0.18
N ALA A 65 -21.39 -13.71 -0.73
CA ALA A 65 -22.39 -14.73 -1.04
C ALA A 65 -21.74 -16.04 -1.53
N GLY A 66 -20.69 -15.94 -2.37
CA GLY A 66 -19.91 -17.08 -2.83
C GLY A 66 -19.12 -17.77 -1.71
N GLN A 67 -18.56 -17.00 -0.77
CA GLN A 67 -17.84 -17.57 0.39
C GLN A 67 -18.76 -18.37 1.33
N VAL A 68 -20.02 -17.94 1.46
CA VAL A 68 -21.01 -18.63 2.29
C VAL A 68 -21.93 -19.57 1.50
N ASN A 69 -21.71 -19.68 0.18
CA ASN A 69 -22.44 -20.52 -0.76
C ASN A 69 -23.97 -20.30 -0.74
N VAL A 70 -24.38 -19.03 -0.86
CA VAL A 70 -25.79 -18.62 -0.89
C VAL A 70 -26.13 -17.90 -2.18
N ASN A 71 -27.25 -18.26 -2.81
CA ASN A 71 -27.72 -17.65 -4.06
C ASN A 71 -28.88 -16.65 -3.88
N LYS A 72 -29.38 -16.49 -2.64
CA LYS A 72 -30.49 -15.58 -2.31
C LYS A 72 -29.97 -14.37 -1.54
N VAL A 73 -30.38 -13.19 -1.96
CA VAL A 73 -29.95 -11.93 -1.34
C VAL A 73 -31.18 -11.10 -0.98
N LEU A 74 -31.23 -10.59 0.25
CA LEU A 74 -32.24 -9.59 0.64
C LEU A 74 -31.57 -8.27 0.96
N ILE A 75 -31.80 -7.25 0.12
CA ILE A 75 -31.31 -5.89 0.33
C ILE A 75 -32.26 -5.16 1.28
N TYR A 76 -31.74 -4.72 2.41
CA TYR A 76 -32.49 -4.03 3.46
C TYR A 76 -31.96 -2.60 3.66
N PRO A 77 -32.74 -1.55 3.31
CA PRO A 77 -32.32 -0.17 3.58
C PRO A 77 -32.27 0.12 5.08
N TYR A 78 -31.09 0.48 5.60
CA TYR A 78 -30.80 0.64 7.03
C TYR A 78 -29.96 1.89 7.30
N ALA A 79 -30.63 3.04 7.34
CA ALA A 79 -30.00 4.36 7.52
C ALA A 79 -29.12 4.46 8.79
N HIS A 80 -29.37 3.66 9.82
CA HIS A 80 -28.62 3.70 11.08
C HIS A 80 -27.17 3.17 10.99
N LEU A 81 -26.74 2.65 9.83
CA LEU A 81 -25.32 2.31 9.61
C LEU A 81 -24.42 3.54 9.42
N SER A 82 -24.98 4.73 9.13
CA SER A 82 -24.19 5.95 8.95
C SER A 82 -24.86 7.17 9.57
N SER A 83 -24.02 8.12 9.96
CA SER A 83 -24.44 9.46 10.44
C SER A 83 -24.48 10.50 9.32
N ASP A 84 -24.03 10.17 8.12
CA ASP A 84 -23.88 11.08 6.99
C ASP A 84 -24.47 10.46 5.72
N LEU A 85 -25.77 10.70 5.50
CA LEU A 85 -26.60 9.99 4.52
C LEU A 85 -26.76 10.79 3.22
N SER A 86 -26.87 10.08 2.09
CA SER A 86 -27.21 10.68 0.80
C SER A 86 -28.64 11.20 0.76
N SER A 87 -29.00 11.90 -0.32
CA SER A 87 -30.40 12.20 -0.60
C SER A 87 -31.25 10.92 -0.77
N PRO A 88 -32.56 10.96 -0.46
CA PRO A 88 -33.48 9.84 -0.67
C PRO A 88 -33.51 9.33 -2.11
N GLU A 89 -33.51 10.24 -3.07
CA GLU A 89 -33.55 9.94 -4.50
C GLU A 89 -32.31 9.14 -4.92
N THR A 90 -31.13 9.57 -4.46
CA THR A 90 -29.88 8.83 -4.64
C THR A 90 -29.95 7.45 -3.99
N ALA A 91 -30.38 7.37 -2.73
CA ALA A 91 -30.41 6.11 -2.00
C ALA A 91 -31.31 5.07 -2.71
N ILE A 92 -32.50 5.48 -3.16
CA ILE A 92 -33.42 4.63 -3.92
C ILE A 92 -32.77 4.17 -5.24
N THR A 93 -32.09 5.08 -5.94
CA THR A 93 -31.39 4.78 -7.20
C THR A 93 -30.33 3.71 -7.00
N VAL A 94 -29.43 3.90 -6.03
CA VAL A 94 -28.36 2.93 -5.70
C VAL A 94 -28.94 1.57 -5.31
N LEU A 95 -29.97 1.56 -4.46
CA LEU A 95 -30.61 0.31 -4.01
C LEU A 95 -31.27 -0.47 -5.15
N ASN A 96 -31.89 0.22 -6.12
CA ASN A 96 -32.46 -0.41 -7.31
C ASN A 96 -31.38 -0.92 -8.25
N SER A 97 -30.29 -0.16 -8.44
CA SER A 97 -29.16 -0.58 -9.27
C SER A 97 -28.41 -1.77 -8.68
N LEU A 98 -28.21 -1.83 -7.37
CA LEU A 98 -27.66 -3.01 -6.68
C LEU A 98 -28.52 -4.25 -6.93
N LYS A 99 -29.85 -4.11 -6.82
CA LYS A 99 -30.78 -5.20 -7.08
C LYS A 99 -30.63 -5.71 -8.52
N ALA A 100 -30.75 -4.81 -9.50
CA ALA A 100 -30.69 -5.18 -10.93
C ALA A 100 -29.33 -5.79 -11.31
N GLY A 101 -28.24 -5.27 -10.76
CA GLY A 101 -26.90 -5.79 -11.00
C GLY A 101 -26.72 -7.20 -10.44
N LEU A 102 -27.15 -7.45 -9.20
CA LEU A 102 -27.10 -8.79 -8.60
C LEU A 102 -28.01 -9.81 -9.30
N GLU A 103 -29.19 -9.39 -9.79
CA GLU A 103 -30.06 -10.25 -10.61
C GLU A 103 -29.41 -10.63 -11.95
N THR A 104 -28.67 -9.70 -12.58
CA THR A 104 -27.91 -9.95 -13.82
C THR A 104 -26.80 -10.99 -13.60
N GLU A 105 -26.25 -11.03 -12.40
CA GLU A 105 -25.21 -11.97 -11.96
C GLU A 105 -25.76 -13.33 -11.50
N GLY A 106 -27.09 -13.54 -11.62
CA GLY A 106 -27.73 -14.83 -11.37
C GLY A 106 -28.23 -15.05 -9.94
N TYR A 107 -28.22 -14.03 -9.07
CA TYR A 107 -28.75 -14.14 -7.72
C TYR A 107 -30.27 -13.92 -7.69
N ALA A 108 -30.96 -14.60 -6.76
CA ALA A 108 -32.36 -14.32 -6.45
C ALA A 108 -32.43 -13.17 -5.44
N VAL A 109 -32.84 -11.97 -5.88
CA VAL A 109 -32.73 -10.75 -5.06
C VAL A 109 -34.10 -10.19 -4.67
N LYS A 110 -34.31 -10.03 -3.36
CA LYS A 110 -35.42 -9.28 -2.79
C LYS A 110 -34.95 -7.96 -2.20
N ARG A 111 -35.86 -6.99 -2.07
CA ARG A 111 -35.56 -5.69 -1.49
C ARG A 111 -36.69 -5.20 -0.58
N ALA A 112 -36.33 -4.76 0.63
CA ALA A 112 -37.25 -4.09 1.53
C ALA A 112 -37.47 -2.61 1.14
N PRO A 113 -38.66 -2.04 1.42
CA PRO A 113 -38.98 -0.70 0.97
C PRO A 113 -38.20 0.39 1.73
N PHE A 114 -37.74 1.41 1.01
CA PHE A 114 -36.99 2.57 1.51
C PHE A 114 -37.91 3.62 2.15
N GLY A 115 -37.45 4.25 3.24
CA GLY A 115 -38.19 5.33 3.91
C GLY A 115 -39.42 4.87 4.71
N TRP A 116 -39.49 3.60 5.09
CA TRP A 116 -40.51 3.05 5.97
C TRP A 116 -39.93 2.66 7.33
N TYR A 117 -40.70 2.91 8.40
CA TYR A 117 -40.50 2.23 9.67
C TYR A 117 -40.91 0.76 9.51
N LYS A 118 -39.96 -0.14 9.74
CA LYS A 118 -40.10 -1.57 9.50
C LYS A 118 -39.76 -2.33 10.77
N SER A 119 -40.56 -3.34 11.10
CA SER A 119 -40.15 -4.40 12.02
C SER A 119 -39.51 -5.52 11.22
N PHE A 120 -38.42 -6.11 11.71
CA PHE A 120 -37.80 -7.26 11.08
C PHE A 120 -37.38 -8.30 12.13
N LYS A 121 -37.29 -9.56 11.72
CA LYS A 121 -36.64 -10.62 12.49
C LYS A 121 -35.60 -11.31 11.62
N LEU A 122 -34.47 -11.63 12.23
CA LEU A 122 -33.32 -12.22 11.58
C LEU A 122 -32.77 -13.34 12.47
N SER A 123 -32.45 -14.49 11.88
CA SER A 123 -31.66 -15.54 12.54
C SER A 123 -30.29 -15.63 11.87
N CYS A 124 -29.24 -15.19 12.55
CA CYS A 124 -27.86 -15.28 12.08
C CYS A 124 -27.31 -16.69 12.33
N LYS A 125 -26.61 -17.27 11.35
CA LYS A 125 -26.05 -18.64 11.46
C LYS A 125 -24.88 -18.78 12.44
N GLY A 126 -24.22 -17.68 12.82
CA GLY A 126 -23.23 -17.66 13.91
C GLY A 126 -21.92 -18.41 13.61
N HIS A 127 -21.33 -18.19 12.43
CA HIS A 127 -20.02 -18.72 12.04
C HIS A 127 -19.05 -17.58 11.67
N PRO A 128 -17.73 -17.79 11.53
CA PRO A 128 -16.77 -16.68 11.36
C PRO A 128 -17.07 -15.70 10.21
N LEU A 129 -17.71 -16.17 9.13
CA LEU A 129 -18.14 -15.34 8.00
C LEU A 129 -19.63 -14.92 8.03
N SER A 130 -20.34 -15.11 9.16
CA SER A 130 -21.78 -14.87 9.20
C SER A 130 -22.14 -13.40 9.36
N GLU A 131 -21.19 -12.57 9.78
CA GLU A 131 -21.38 -11.15 10.03
C GLU A 131 -20.16 -10.39 9.49
N LEU A 132 -20.34 -9.63 8.42
CA LEU A 132 -19.27 -8.85 7.80
C LEU A 132 -19.73 -7.41 7.59
N SER A 133 -18.89 -6.45 7.98
CA SER A 133 -19.12 -5.02 7.73
C SER A 133 -18.17 -4.54 6.65
N LYS A 134 -18.69 -3.78 5.68
CA LYS A 134 -17.95 -3.26 4.53
C LYS A 134 -18.27 -1.80 4.30
N THR A 135 -17.25 -1.06 3.88
CA THR A 135 -17.33 0.36 3.57
C THR A 135 -16.83 0.55 2.16
N ILE A 136 -17.67 1.14 1.31
CA ILE A 136 -17.38 1.44 -0.08
C ILE A 136 -17.29 2.96 -0.19
N VAL A 137 -16.25 3.47 -0.82
CA VAL A 137 -16.00 4.91 -0.95
C VAL A 137 -15.76 5.23 -2.44
N PRO A 138 -16.43 6.26 -2.99
CA PRO A 138 -16.13 6.82 -4.30
C PRO A 138 -14.65 7.12 -4.50
N GLY A 139 -14.06 6.63 -5.58
CA GLY A 139 -12.62 6.78 -5.85
C GLY A 139 -11.69 6.08 -4.84
N GLY A 140 -12.24 5.33 -3.88
CA GLY A 140 -11.52 4.39 -3.05
C GLY A 140 -11.30 3.11 -3.83
N GLU A 141 -10.06 2.85 -4.21
CA GLU A 141 -9.64 1.58 -4.81
C GLU A 141 -9.70 0.46 -3.77
N GLU A 142 -10.90 -0.04 -3.45
CA GLU A 142 -11.06 -1.38 -2.88
C GLU A 142 -11.90 -2.32 -3.76
N GLY A 143 -12.44 -1.85 -4.89
CA GLY A 143 -13.27 -2.71 -5.76
C GLY A 143 -13.19 -2.49 -7.27
N ALA A 144 -12.22 -1.72 -7.78
CA ALA A 144 -11.88 -1.82 -9.20
C ALA A 144 -11.22 -3.18 -9.43
N ALA A 145 -11.83 -4.03 -10.27
CA ALA A 145 -11.17 -5.21 -10.80
C ALA A 145 -9.85 -4.74 -11.43
N LYS A 146 -8.73 -5.02 -10.73
CA LYS A 146 -7.40 -4.82 -11.30
C LYS A 146 -7.42 -5.53 -12.66
N PRO A 147 -6.95 -4.91 -13.76
CA PRO A 147 -6.77 -5.64 -15.01
C PRO A 147 -6.02 -6.91 -14.65
N ALA A 148 -6.53 -8.06 -15.11
CA ALA A 148 -6.02 -9.38 -14.73
C ALA A 148 -4.50 -9.30 -14.65
N LYS A 149 -3.96 -9.33 -13.42
CA LYS A 149 -2.52 -9.23 -13.23
C LYS A 149 -1.97 -10.37 -14.06
N LYS A 150 -1.15 -10.05 -15.06
CA LYS A 150 -0.33 -11.07 -15.72
C LYS A 150 0.29 -11.89 -14.59
N GLU A 151 0.06 -13.19 -14.62
CA GLU A 151 0.58 -14.10 -13.61
C GLU A 151 2.10 -14.08 -13.76
N VAL A 152 2.77 -13.25 -12.94
CA VAL A 152 4.22 -13.13 -12.98
C VAL A 152 4.80 -14.29 -12.21
N THR A 153 5.64 -15.06 -12.89
CA THR A 153 6.36 -16.17 -12.26
C THR A 153 7.67 -15.66 -11.69
N HIS A 154 8.09 -16.26 -10.59
CA HIS A 154 9.29 -15.89 -9.84
C HIS A 154 10.28 -17.05 -9.89
N ASP A 155 11.50 -16.80 -10.38
CA ASP A 155 12.62 -17.74 -10.30
C ASP A 155 13.63 -17.25 -9.26
N TRP A 156 14.04 -18.13 -8.37
CA TRP A 156 14.85 -17.80 -7.20
C TRP A 156 16.13 -18.63 -7.19
N PHE A 157 17.27 -17.99 -6.91
CA PHE A 157 18.54 -18.67 -6.66
C PHE A 157 19.45 -17.77 -5.84
N VAL A 158 20.52 -18.35 -5.28
CA VAL A 158 21.57 -17.58 -4.60
C VAL A 158 22.77 -17.44 -5.52
N LEU A 159 23.29 -16.23 -5.64
CA LEU A 159 24.55 -15.95 -6.36
C LEU A 159 25.63 -15.62 -5.32
N THR A 160 26.76 -16.31 -5.39
CA THR A 160 27.90 -16.10 -4.49
C THR A 160 28.99 -15.23 -5.13
N PRO A 161 29.88 -14.59 -4.35
CA PRO A 161 30.95 -13.72 -4.88
C PRO A 161 31.93 -14.40 -5.87
N ASP A 162 32.01 -15.72 -5.85
CA ASP A 162 32.78 -16.51 -6.84
C ASP A 162 32.07 -16.67 -8.19
N GLY A 163 30.85 -16.14 -8.33
CA GLY A 163 30.04 -16.15 -9.54
C GLY A 163 29.19 -17.41 -9.73
N ARG A 164 29.13 -18.31 -8.74
CA ARG A 164 28.35 -19.56 -8.80
C ARG A 164 26.90 -19.35 -8.36
N LYS A 165 25.99 -20.03 -9.06
CA LYS A 165 24.56 -20.11 -8.72
C LYS A 165 24.34 -21.33 -7.84
N HIS A 166 23.57 -21.17 -6.77
CA HIS A 166 23.22 -22.22 -5.81
C HIS A 166 21.70 -22.24 -5.60
N ASP A 167 21.18 -23.39 -5.16
CA ASP A 167 19.77 -23.48 -4.76
C ASP A 167 19.58 -22.63 -3.49
N TYR A 168 18.58 -21.74 -3.47
CA TYR A 168 18.30 -20.91 -2.31
C TYR A 168 17.96 -21.74 -1.07
N LYS A 169 17.50 -22.99 -1.23
CA LYS A 169 17.18 -23.90 -0.12
C LYS A 169 18.40 -24.24 0.72
N GLU A 170 19.60 -24.16 0.16
CA GLU A 170 20.86 -24.38 0.89
C GLU A 170 21.14 -23.28 1.91
N TYR A 171 20.47 -22.13 1.79
CA TYR A 171 20.64 -20.94 2.63
C TYR A 171 19.45 -20.70 3.56
N LEU A 172 18.58 -21.70 3.78
CA LEU A 172 17.47 -21.62 4.74
C LEU A 172 17.92 -21.87 6.19
N ASP A 173 19.01 -21.25 6.61
CA ASP A 173 19.59 -21.36 7.95
C ASP A 173 19.25 -20.14 8.83
N ASP A 174 19.81 -20.11 10.04
CA ASP A 174 19.63 -19.00 11.00
C ASP A 174 20.78 -17.97 10.94
N SER A 175 21.54 -17.94 9.84
CA SER A 175 22.49 -16.86 9.58
C SER A 175 21.76 -15.56 9.24
N PRO A 176 22.42 -14.39 9.33
CA PRO A 176 21.83 -13.13 8.88
C PRO A 176 21.26 -13.20 7.46
N PHE A 177 21.99 -13.83 6.54
CA PHE A 177 21.55 -14.02 5.16
C PHE A 177 20.37 -15.00 5.07
N GLY A 178 20.40 -16.10 5.80
CA GLY A 178 19.30 -17.05 5.84
C GLY A 178 17.99 -16.47 6.38
N CYS A 179 18.07 -15.54 7.33
CA CYS A 179 16.91 -14.79 7.81
C CYS A 179 16.30 -13.90 6.71
N LEU A 180 17.11 -13.26 5.88
CA LEU A 180 16.64 -12.54 4.70
C LEU A 180 15.96 -13.51 3.73
N VAL A 181 16.62 -14.62 3.37
CA VAL A 181 16.08 -15.61 2.43
C VAL A 181 14.72 -16.15 2.89
N LYS A 182 14.58 -16.52 4.17
CA LYS A 182 13.31 -16.96 4.76
C LYS A 182 12.21 -15.91 4.63
N LYS A 183 12.52 -14.64 4.93
CA LYS A 183 11.57 -13.53 4.83
C LYS A 183 11.09 -13.35 3.39
N GLU A 184 12.00 -13.32 2.43
CA GLU A 184 11.69 -13.08 1.02
C GLU A 184 10.83 -14.19 0.41
N LEU A 185 11.05 -15.42 0.84
CA LEU A 185 10.26 -16.58 0.40
C LEU A 185 8.93 -16.75 1.15
N GLY A 186 8.58 -15.81 2.04
CA GLY A 186 7.35 -15.86 2.83
C GLY A 186 7.31 -16.99 3.86
N VAL A 187 8.47 -17.54 4.24
CA VAL A 187 8.56 -18.54 5.31
C VAL A 187 8.28 -17.85 6.64
N ALA A 188 7.37 -18.41 7.43
CA ALA A 188 7.02 -17.87 8.73
C ALA A 188 8.25 -17.82 9.66
N VAL A 189 8.79 -16.63 9.87
CA VAL A 189 9.82 -16.37 10.87
C VAL A 189 9.13 -16.27 12.25
N PRO A 190 9.70 -16.84 13.32
CA PRO A 190 9.10 -16.76 14.65
C PRO A 190 8.71 -15.32 15.01
N VAL A 191 7.48 -15.14 15.47
CA VAL A 191 7.00 -13.86 15.99
C VAL A 191 7.71 -13.60 17.32
N GLY A 192 8.91 -13.04 17.24
CA GLY A 192 9.60 -12.51 18.41
C GLY A 192 8.74 -11.40 19.02
N GLY A 193 8.81 -11.27 20.35
CA GLY A 193 8.13 -10.22 21.09
C GLY A 193 8.51 -8.80 20.62
N GLU A 194 8.04 -7.81 21.37
CA GLU A 194 8.25 -6.40 21.04
C GLU A 194 9.73 -6.10 20.69
N PRO A 195 10.01 -5.33 19.62
CA PRO A 195 11.36 -4.96 19.26
C PRO A 195 12.11 -4.32 20.41
N ALA A 196 13.36 -4.75 20.65
CA ALA A 196 14.19 -4.23 21.74
C ALA A 196 14.32 -2.68 21.74
N HIS A 197 14.23 -2.05 20.56
CA HIS A 197 14.31 -0.60 20.45
C HIS A 197 13.10 0.14 21.04
N VAL A 198 11.94 -0.50 21.24
CA VAL A 198 10.73 0.14 21.78
C VAL A 198 10.94 0.58 23.22
N ASP A 199 11.54 -0.28 24.05
CA ASP A 199 11.90 0.08 25.43
C ASP A 199 13.09 1.04 25.47
N LEU A 200 14.09 0.83 24.58
CA LEU A 200 15.30 1.65 24.56
C LEU A 200 15.02 3.09 24.14
N MET A 201 14.18 3.33 23.13
CA MET A 201 13.91 4.69 22.66
C MET A 201 13.31 5.58 23.76
N ARG A 202 12.49 4.99 24.64
CA ARG A 202 11.83 5.68 25.76
C ARG A 202 12.74 5.79 26.98
N SER A 203 13.34 4.68 27.41
CA SER A 203 14.22 4.64 28.59
C SER A 203 15.48 5.47 28.44
N LYS A 204 15.94 5.71 27.20
CA LYS A 204 17.08 6.59 26.89
C LYS A 204 16.66 8.02 26.54
N GLU A 205 15.38 8.36 26.64
CA GLU A 205 14.84 9.69 26.31
C GLU A 205 15.24 10.14 24.90
N LEU A 206 15.15 9.22 23.92
CA LEU A 206 15.43 9.51 22.52
C LEU A 206 14.14 9.88 21.79
N VAL A 207 13.16 8.98 21.86
CA VAL A 207 11.89 9.10 21.15
C VAL A 207 10.79 8.54 22.04
N ASP A 208 9.61 9.17 22.00
CA ASP A 208 8.46 8.70 22.75
C ASP A 208 7.17 8.84 21.92
N TYR A 209 6.11 8.19 22.37
CA TYR A 209 4.80 8.31 21.77
C TYR A 209 4.15 9.64 22.16
N GLU A 210 3.35 10.22 21.26
CA GLU A 210 2.56 11.42 21.51
C GLU A 210 1.06 11.06 21.52
N PRO A 211 0.40 10.95 22.70
CA PRO A 211 -1.00 10.57 22.80
C PRO A 211 -1.98 11.49 22.06
N ALA A 212 -1.62 12.76 21.85
CA ALA A 212 -2.42 13.70 21.08
C ALA A 212 -2.17 13.61 19.56
N SER A 213 -1.23 12.77 19.11
CA SER A 213 -0.93 12.54 17.70
C SER A 213 -1.43 11.18 17.22
N ASP A 214 -1.41 10.99 15.91
CA ASP A 214 -1.76 9.69 15.31
C ASP A 214 -0.69 8.63 15.61
N VAL A 215 -1.07 7.35 15.58
CA VAL A 215 -0.15 6.25 15.86
C VAL A 215 1.02 6.25 14.86
N GLY A 216 2.25 6.10 15.35
CA GLY A 216 3.44 6.16 14.50
C GLY A 216 3.87 7.58 14.09
N CYS A 217 3.20 8.62 14.60
CA CYS A 217 3.69 9.99 14.59
C CYS A 217 4.37 10.27 15.94
N LEU A 218 5.68 10.05 16.00
CA LEU A 218 6.44 10.08 17.24
C LEU A 218 6.98 11.48 17.59
N ARG A 219 7.14 11.75 18.89
CA ARG A 219 7.85 12.94 19.37
C ARG A 219 9.32 12.63 19.61
N TRP A 220 10.20 13.47 19.07
CA TRP A 220 11.64 13.36 19.24
C TRP A 220 12.10 14.21 20.43
N MET A 221 12.69 13.57 21.42
CA MET A 221 13.23 14.23 22.60
C MET A 221 14.58 14.88 22.27
N PRO A 222 15.11 15.84 23.06
CA PRO A 222 16.33 16.58 22.71
C PRO A 222 17.52 15.69 22.32
N LYS A 223 17.76 14.58 23.04
CA LYS A 223 18.85 13.63 22.73
C LYS A 223 18.60 12.89 21.42
N GLY A 224 17.38 12.40 21.20
CA GLY A 224 17.04 11.71 19.96
C GLY A 224 17.05 12.64 18.75
N LYS A 225 16.59 13.88 18.91
CA LYS A 225 16.65 14.89 17.85
C LYS A 225 18.10 15.18 17.45
N LEU A 226 19.01 15.33 18.42
CA LEU A 226 20.43 15.50 18.14
C LEU A 226 21.00 14.30 17.36
N VAL A 227 20.70 13.06 17.77
CA VAL A 227 21.14 11.86 17.03
C VAL A 227 20.60 11.86 15.61
N ARG A 228 19.32 12.16 15.43
CA ARG A 228 18.68 12.23 14.10
C ARG A 228 19.32 13.29 13.21
N ASP A 229 19.70 14.44 13.76
CA ASP A 229 20.35 15.52 13.00
C ASP A 229 21.78 15.15 12.59
N LEU A 230 22.54 14.50 13.48
CA LEU A 230 23.86 14.00 13.15
C LEU A 230 23.82 12.92 12.04
N LEU A 231 22.79 12.07 12.04
CA LEU A 231 22.53 11.12 10.96
C LEU A 231 22.15 11.82 9.65
N ALA A 232 21.33 12.88 9.72
CA ALA A 232 21.00 13.70 8.56
C ALA A 232 22.26 14.36 7.94
N ASP A 233 23.14 14.92 8.78
CA ASP A 233 24.41 15.52 8.36
C ASP A 233 25.38 14.49 7.76
N TYR A 234 25.37 13.26 8.29
CA TYR A 234 26.13 12.15 7.71
C TYR A 234 25.63 11.81 6.30
N VAL A 235 24.33 11.62 6.12
CA VAL A 235 23.75 11.29 4.80
C VAL A 235 23.99 12.44 3.81
N LEU A 236 23.79 13.69 4.23
CA LEU A 236 24.03 14.85 3.37
C LEU A 236 25.47 14.89 2.86
N ARG A 237 26.46 14.60 3.72
CA ARG A 237 27.88 14.55 3.30
C ARG A 237 28.12 13.49 2.24
N LEU A 238 27.64 12.27 2.44
CA LEU A 238 27.76 11.19 1.45
C LEU A 238 27.16 11.58 0.09
N VAL A 239 25.97 12.18 0.12
CA VAL A 239 25.27 12.60 -1.09
C VAL A 239 26.00 13.74 -1.80
N LEU A 240 26.51 14.73 -1.07
CA LEU A 240 27.27 15.85 -1.66
C LEU A 240 28.58 15.38 -2.30
N GLU A 241 29.29 14.45 -1.66
CA GLU A 241 30.50 13.82 -2.21
C GLU A 241 30.20 13.02 -3.49
N TYR A 242 29.03 12.37 -3.55
CA TYR A 242 28.51 11.69 -4.74
C TYR A 242 28.04 12.65 -5.86
N GLY A 243 27.97 13.96 -5.59
CA GLY A 243 27.50 14.99 -6.53
C GLY A 243 25.98 15.16 -6.55
N GLY A 244 25.27 14.67 -5.54
CA GLY A 244 23.84 14.91 -5.35
C GLY A 244 23.55 16.34 -4.94
N THR A 245 22.50 16.92 -5.54
CA THR A 245 22.06 18.29 -5.27
C THR A 245 20.81 18.26 -4.37
N PRO A 246 20.87 18.83 -3.15
CA PRO A 246 19.73 18.88 -2.25
C PRO A 246 18.60 19.77 -2.80
N VAL A 247 17.36 19.31 -2.64
CA VAL A 247 16.14 20.07 -2.87
C VAL A 247 15.15 19.85 -1.73
N GLU A 248 14.13 20.70 -1.66
CA GLU A 248 12.98 20.53 -0.77
C GLU A 248 11.71 20.62 -1.60
N THR A 249 10.81 19.66 -1.43
CA THR A 249 9.56 19.59 -2.20
C THR A 249 8.34 19.70 -1.28
N PRO A 250 7.16 20.08 -1.81
CA PRO A 250 5.94 20.17 -1.01
C PRO A 250 5.56 18.85 -0.33
N VAL A 251 4.87 18.92 0.80
CA VAL A 251 4.40 17.72 1.54
C VAL A 251 3.00 17.26 1.13
N MET A 252 2.26 18.09 0.42
CA MET A 252 0.88 17.85 -0.02
C MET A 252 0.76 18.00 -1.53
N TYR A 253 0.12 17.05 -2.19
CA TYR A 253 -0.09 17.06 -3.64
C TYR A 253 -1.55 16.93 -4.01
N ASP A 254 -1.93 17.55 -5.12
CA ASP A 254 -3.28 17.51 -5.67
C ASP A 254 -3.45 16.29 -6.56
N LEU A 255 -4.44 15.45 -6.23
CA LEU A 255 -4.81 14.27 -7.01
C LEU A 255 -5.61 14.63 -8.27
N GLY A 256 -5.94 15.91 -8.48
CA GLY A 256 -6.41 16.42 -9.77
C GLY A 256 -5.31 16.48 -10.84
N ASP A 257 -4.03 16.46 -10.47
CA ASP A 257 -2.93 16.32 -11.42
C ASP A 257 -2.81 14.86 -11.87
N LYS A 258 -2.84 14.64 -13.18
CA LYS A 258 -2.84 13.29 -13.77
C LYS A 258 -1.58 12.51 -13.44
N ALA A 259 -0.39 13.12 -13.54
CA ALA A 259 0.87 12.42 -13.29
C ALA A 259 1.01 12.05 -11.81
N ILE A 260 0.61 12.95 -10.91
CA ILE A 260 0.56 12.68 -9.47
C ILE A 260 -0.43 11.56 -9.16
N CYS A 261 -1.65 11.64 -9.69
CA CYS A 261 -2.72 10.67 -9.42
C CYS A 261 -2.34 9.27 -9.91
N GLU A 262 -1.85 9.15 -11.15
CA GLU A 262 -1.39 7.88 -11.71
C GLU A 262 -0.17 7.34 -10.97
N HIS A 263 0.78 8.20 -10.59
CA HIS A 263 1.94 7.75 -9.81
C HIS A 263 1.48 7.23 -8.45
N ALA A 264 0.63 7.98 -7.74
CA ALA A 264 0.08 7.58 -6.45
C ALA A 264 -0.71 6.26 -6.53
N ALA A 265 -1.52 6.04 -7.58
CA ALA A 265 -2.30 4.81 -7.76
C ALA A 265 -1.42 3.56 -7.96
N LYS A 266 -0.20 3.72 -8.49
CA LYS A 266 0.73 2.58 -8.67
C LYS A 266 1.37 2.09 -7.39
N PHE A 267 1.43 2.93 -6.35
CA PHE A 267 1.91 2.48 -5.05
C PHE A 267 0.77 1.82 -4.31
N GLY A 268 0.95 0.54 -3.95
CA GLY A 268 -0.02 -0.23 -3.18
C GLY A 268 -0.08 0.14 -1.70
N GLU A 269 0.60 1.22 -1.29
CA GLU A 269 0.62 1.69 0.09
C GLU A 269 -0.64 2.52 0.40
N ARG A 270 -1.15 2.39 1.62
CA ARG A 270 -2.29 3.18 2.08
C ARG A 270 -1.88 4.64 2.23
N GLN A 271 -2.66 5.54 1.66
CA GLN A 271 -2.36 6.97 1.58
C GLN A 271 -3.26 7.78 2.52
N TYR A 272 -2.72 8.87 3.08
CA TYR A 272 -3.55 9.90 3.69
C TYR A 272 -4.10 10.82 2.61
N ARG A 273 -5.41 10.70 2.36
CA ARG A 273 -6.16 11.56 1.43
C ARG A 273 -7.10 12.46 2.21
N PHE A 274 -7.23 13.71 1.79
CA PHE A 274 -8.09 14.71 2.45
C PHE A 274 -8.59 15.73 1.44
N LYS A 275 -9.68 16.44 1.78
CA LYS A 275 -10.19 17.54 0.96
C LYS A 275 -9.63 18.87 1.44
N SER A 276 -9.15 19.69 0.51
CA SER A 276 -8.80 21.08 0.72
C SER A 276 -9.66 21.94 -0.19
N ASN A 277 -10.72 22.52 0.38
CA ASN A 277 -11.84 23.10 -0.39
C ASN A 277 -12.39 22.08 -1.41
N ASN A 278 -12.33 22.41 -2.69
CA ASN A 278 -12.82 21.56 -3.79
C ASN A 278 -11.74 20.65 -4.38
N ARG A 279 -10.55 20.56 -3.77
CA ARG A 279 -9.42 19.76 -4.27
C ARG A 279 -9.23 18.51 -3.42
N ASN A 280 -9.03 17.38 -4.09
CA ASN A 280 -8.65 16.13 -3.45
C ASN A 280 -7.13 16.11 -3.30
N MET A 281 -6.65 16.13 -2.07
CA MET A 281 -5.24 16.23 -1.75
C MET A 281 -4.73 14.93 -1.11
N MET A 282 -3.43 14.72 -1.18
CA MET A 282 -2.72 13.62 -0.53
C MET A 282 -1.50 14.14 0.22
N LEU A 283 -1.21 13.57 1.40
CA LEU A 283 0.10 13.70 2.02
C LEU A 283 1.08 12.74 1.33
N ARG A 284 2.24 13.25 0.90
CA ARG A 284 3.24 12.44 0.19
C ARG A 284 3.73 11.26 1.04
N PHE A 285 3.99 10.12 0.40
CA PHE A 285 4.64 8.95 1.02
C PHE A 285 6.13 8.80 0.61
N ALA A 286 6.57 9.58 -0.38
CA ALA A 286 7.94 9.67 -0.88
C ALA A 286 8.18 11.06 -1.49
N ALA A 287 9.43 11.48 -1.66
CA ALA A 287 9.77 12.78 -2.25
C ALA A 287 9.83 12.74 -3.79
N CYS A 288 9.76 11.55 -4.39
CA CYS A 288 9.75 11.32 -5.83
C CYS A 288 8.80 12.25 -6.61
N PHE A 289 7.56 12.46 -6.13
CA PHE A 289 6.57 13.34 -6.78
C PHE A 289 7.13 14.74 -7.05
N GLY A 290 7.77 15.32 -6.03
CA GLY A 290 8.30 16.67 -6.09
C GLY A 290 9.55 16.75 -6.94
N MET A 291 10.47 15.80 -6.77
CA MET A 291 11.69 15.75 -7.57
C MET A 291 11.37 15.55 -9.06
N PHE A 292 10.42 14.68 -9.41
CA PHE A 292 9.98 14.52 -10.80
C PHE A 292 9.32 15.77 -11.35
N SER A 293 8.50 16.46 -10.55
CA SER A 293 7.90 17.74 -10.96
C SER A 293 8.97 18.81 -11.21
N ILE A 294 10.00 18.89 -10.36
CA ILE A 294 11.14 19.80 -10.57
C ILE A 294 11.86 19.44 -11.87
N MET A 295 12.21 18.15 -12.08
CA MET A 295 12.91 17.71 -13.29
C MET A 295 12.13 18.04 -14.56
N ARG A 296 10.80 17.82 -14.55
CA ARG A 296 9.90 18.17 -15.66
C ARG A 296 9.95 19.66 -16.00
N ASP A 297 9.95 20.51 -14.97
CA ASP A 297 9.89 21.97 -15.16
C ASP A 297 11.27 22.58 -15.49
N MET A 298 12.35 21.82 -15.32
CA MET A 298 13.72 22.23 -15.64
C MET A 298 14.05 22.09 -17.13
N HIS A 299 14.86 23.01 -17.66
CA HIS A 299 15.54 22.79 -18.92
C HIS A 299 16.80 21.94 -18.69
N ILE A 300 16.74 20.66 -19.06
CA ILE A 300 17.82 19.69 -18.83
C ILE A 300 18.61 19.47 -20.13
N SER A 301 19.90 19.84 -20.12
CA SER A 301 20.83 19.50 -21.20
C SER A 301 21.33 18.06 -21.02
N PRO A 302 21.43 17.24 -22.09
CA PRO A 302 22.04 15.91 -22.03
C PRO A 302 23.47 15.91 -21.46
N ASN A 303 24.21 17.02 -21.62
CA ASN A 303 25.57 17.16 -21.09
C ASN A 303 25.62 17.30 -19.57
N ASN A 304 24.49 17.61 -18.92
CA ASN A 304 24.38 17.73 -17.48
C ASN A 304 23.89 16.41 -16.82
N LEU A 305 23.75 15.33 -17.60
CA LEU A 305 23.36 14.02 -17.11
C LEU A 305 24.59 13.17 -16.74
N PRO A 306 24.55 12.37 -15.64
CA PRO A 306 23.37 12.11 -14.83
C PRO A 306 23.09 13.26 -13.85
N MET A 307 21.83 13.71 -13.81
CA MET A 307 21.39 14.71 -12.85
C MET A 307 20.95 14.03 -11.56
N LYS A 308 21.61 14.36 -10.45
CA LYS A 308 21.45 13.71 -9.16
C LYS A 308 20.72 14.65 -8.19
N MET A 309 19.46 14.38 -7.88
CA MET A 309 18.65 15.16 -6.94
C MET A 309 18.43 14.37 -5.65
N TYR A 310 18.52 15.06 -4.52
CA TYR A 310 18.35 14.46 -3.20
C TYR A 310 17.41 15.31 -2.35
N GLU A 311 16.55 14.66 -1.59
CA GLU A 311 15.79 15.30 -0.52
C GLU A 311 15.85 14.42 0.73
N LEU A 312 16.26 15.01 1.86
CA LEU A 312 15.92 14.43 3.16
C LEU A 312 14.46 14.72 3.43
N SER A 313 13.58 13.82 2.99
CA SER A 313 12.14 13.97 3.15
C SER A 313 11.79 13.89 4.62
N THR A 314 11.75 15.05 5.29
CA THR A 314 11.55 15.13 6.75
C THR A 314 10.19 14.55 7.13
N TYR A 315 9.19 14.73 6.26
CA TYR A 315 7.84 14.19 6.42
C TYR A 315 7.41 13.42 5.18
N SER A 316 7.36 12.09 5.33
CA SER A 316 6.65 11.16 4.45
C SER A 316 5.61 10.40 5.26
N PHE A 317 4.48 10.09 4.66
CA PHE A 317 3.33 9.52 5.36
C PHE A 317 2.81 8.25 4.69
N ARG A 318 2.64 7.19 5.47
CA ARG A 318 1.96 5.96 5.04
C ARG A 318 0.86 5.63 6.05
N HIS A 319 -0.37 5.47 5.58
CA HIS A 319 -1.51 5.21 6.47
C HIS A 319 -1.57 3.72 6.87
N GLU A 320 -0.55 3.27 7.60
CA GLU A 320 -0.42 1.89 8.06
C GLU A 320 -1.54 1.50 9.03
N GLN A 321 -1.99 0.25 9.01
CA GLN A 321 -2.95 -0.22 10.01
C GLN A 321 -2.35 -0.09 11.41
N LYS A 322 -3.18 0.25 12.40
CA LYS A 322 -2.75 0.47 13.78
C LYS A 322 -1.95 -0.71 14.35
N GLY A 323 -2.32 -1.95 14.00
CA GLY A 323 -1.62 -3.15 14.44
C GLY A 323 -0.30 -3.44 13.72
N GLU A 324 -0.02 -2.76 12.60
CA GLU A 324 1.24 -2.90 11.84
C GLU A 324 2.32 -1.91 12.33
N VAL A 325 1.93 -0.82 12.99
CA VAL A 325 2.84 0.23 13.46
C VAL A 325 3.60 -0.25 14.70
N ILE A 326 4.93 -0.14 14.67
CA ILE A 326 5.77 -0.64 15.76
C ILE A 326 7.08 0.15 15.91
N GLY A 327 7.27 0.70 17.11
CA GLY A 327 8.46 1.44 17.53
C GLY A 327 8.96 2.43 16.47
N LEU A 328 10.25 2.33 16.13
CA LEU A 328 10.93 3.07 15.06
C LEU A 328 11.01 2.29 13.75
N LYS A 329 10.52 1.04 13.72
CA LYS A 329 10.63 0.13 12.56
C LYS A 329 9.55 0.38 11.52
N ARG A 330 8.31 0.64 11.94
CA ARG A 330 7.19 0.88 11.03
C ARG A 330 6.32 1.98 11.58
N LEU A 331 6.19 3.07 10.83
CA LEU A 331 5.64 4.35 11.28
C LEU A 331 4.60 4.86 10.27
N ARG A 332 3.70 5.73 10.73
CA ARG A 332 2.80 6.45 9.82
C ARG A 332 3.39 7.76 9.31
N ALA A 333 4.28 8.39 10.07
CA ALA A 333 5.08 9.53 9.64
C ALA A 333 6.56 9.22 9.86
N PHE A 334 7.38 9.37 8.82
CA PHE A 334 8.79 9.03 8.87
C PHE A 334 9.63 9.99 8.03
N THR A 335 10.94 9.93 8.28
CA THR A 335 11.93 10.61 7.45
C THR A 335 12.62 9.62 6.58
N MET A 336 12.78 9.98 5.31
CA MET A 336 13.42 9.15 4.32
C MET A 336 14.44 9.99 3.55
N PRO A 337 15.73 9.65 3.59
CA PRO A 337 16.67 10.16 2.61
C PRO A 337 16.31 9.57 1.25
N ASP A 338 15.86 10.42 0.33
CA ASP A 338 15.36 10.02 -0.98
C ASP A 338 16.22 10.66 -2.06
N MET A 339 16.63 9.87 -3.06
CA MET A 339 17.56 10.30 -4.10
C MET A 339 17.15 9.76 -5.46
N HIS A 340 17.14 10.64 -6.45
CA HIS A 340 16.82 10.30 -7.83
C HIS A 340 17.95 10.74 -8.76
N SER A 341 18.44 9.82 -9.59
CA SER A 341 19.43 10.11 -10.63
C SER A 341 18.77 9.98 -12.00
N LEU A 342 18.48 11.12 -12.65
CA LEU A 342 18.03 11.13 -14.03
C LEU A 342 19.20 10.82 -14.94
N CYS A 343 19.09 9.72 -15.69
CA CYS A 343 20.15 9.21 -16.55
C CYS A 343 19.73 9.31 -18.02
N LEU A 344 20.71 9.49 -18.91
CA LEU A 344 20.49 9.54 -20.35
C LEU A 344 20.09 8.19 -20.92
N ASP A 345 20.72 7.12 -20.44
CA ASP A 345 20.58 5.77 -20.95
C ASP A 345 20.85 4.71 -19.86
N MET A 346 20.67 3.44 -20.22
CA MET A 346 20.88 2.31 -19.32
C MET A 346 22.34 2.21 -18.82
N PRO A 347 23.39 2.32 -19.66
CA PRO A 347 24.77 2.33 -19.17
C PRO A 347 25.04 3.36 -18.06
N GLN A 348 24.52 4.58 -18.22
CA GLN A 348 24.63 5.61 -17.18
C GLN A 348 23.83 5.24 -15.93
N ALA A 349 22.62 4.68 -16.10
CA ALA A 349 21.79 4.20 -14.99
C ALA A 349 22.48 3.06 -14.19
N LEU A 350 23.11 2.10 -14.87
CA LEU A 350 23.89 1.02 -14.23
C LEU A 350 25.06 1.58 -13.42
N THR A 351 25.74 2.61 -13.95
CA THR A 351 26.84 3.29 -13.24
C THR A 351 26.32 3.98 -11.97
N CYS A 352 25.25 4.76 -12.07
CA CYS A 352 24.62 5.40 -10.90
C CYS A 352 24.11 4.36 -9.89
N PHE A 353 23.59 3.22 -10.36
CA PHE A 353 23.14 2.14 -9.49
C PHE A 353 24.29 1.54 -8.68
N GLU A 354 25.43 1.26 -9.32
CA GLU A 354 26.65 0.79 -8.64
C GLU A 354 27.13 1.80 -7.59
N GLU A 355 27.20 3.08 -7.94
CA GLU A 355 27.67 4.15 -7.05
C GLU A 355 26.76 4.32 -5.83
N GLN A 356 25.44 4.32 -6.02
CA GLN A 356 24.46 4.38 -4.93
C GLN A 356 24.46 3.12 -4.06
N LEU A 357 24.64 1.95 -4.67
CA LEU A 357 24.76 0.69 -3.94
C LEU A 357 26.03 0.69 -3.07
N ALA A 358 27.15 1.20 -3.59
CA ALA A 358 28.39 1.35 -2.85
C ALA A 358 28.22 2.27 -1.63
N MET A 359 27.49 3.39 -1.77
CA MET A 359 27.10 4.23 -0.63
C MET A 359 26.27 3.44 0.39
N GLY A 360 25.34 2.61 -0.05
CA GLY A 360 24.56 1.74 0.85
C GLY A 360 25.44 0.79 1.67
N TRP A 361 26.39 0.11 1.03
CA TRP A 361 27.39 -0.72 1.72
C TRP A 361 28.30 0.08 2.65
N GLN A 362 28.66 1.31 2.28
CA GLN A 362 29.45 2.22 3.10
C GLN A 362 28.74 2.50 4.44
N THR A 363 27.41 2.70 4.43
CA THR A 363 26.65 2.90 5.68
C THR A 363 26.74 1.70 6.62
N GLY A 364 26.66 0.47 6.09
CA GLY A 364 26.83 -0.74 6.90
C GLY A 364 28.23 -0.81 7.55
N LYS A 365 29.27 -0.42 6.82
CA LYS A 365 30.64 -0.37 7.35
C LYS A 365 30.79 0.72 8.42
N ASP A 366 30.31 1.93 8.15
CA ASP A 366 30.46 3.07 9.06
C ASP A 366 29.70 2.89 10.38
N PHE A 367 28.57 2.19 10.35
CA PHE A 367 27.78 1.85 11.54
C PHE A 367 28.10 0.46 12.11
N GLU A 368 29.13 -0.22 11.61
CA GLU A 368 29.52 -1.58 12.02
C GLU A 368 28.32 -2.55 12.06
N THR A 369 27.42 -2.39 11.08
CA THR A 369 26.19 -3.15 10.94
C THR A 369 26.30 -4.04 9.70
N GLU A 370 26.29 -5.36 9.91
CA GLU A 370 26.29 -6.31 8.81
C GLU A 370 25.01 -6.15 7.96
N LEU A 371 25.21 -6.01 6.65
CA LEU A 371 24.14 -5.92 5.66
C LEU A 371 24.14 -7.17 4.80
N VAL A 372 22.94 -7.62 4.46
CA VAL A 372 22.67 -8.72 3.51
C VAL A 372 21.78 -8.21 2.40
N ALA A 373 21.75 -8.86 1.24
CA ALA A 373 21.09 -8.29 0.06
C ALA A 373 20.19 -9.27 -0.71
N ALA A 374 19.09 -8.72 -1.24
CA ALA A 374 18.23 -9.36 -2.22
C ALA A 374 18.17 -8.49 -3.49
N PHE A 375 18.46 -9.07 -4.64
CA PHE A 375 18.43 -8.43 -5.94
C PHE A 375 17.27 -9.00 -6.76
N ARG A 376 16.45 -8.12 -7.34
CA ARG A 376 15.27 -8.47 -8.13
C ARG A 376 15.36 -7.79 -9.48
N CYS A 377 15.05 -8.52 -10.55
CA CYS A 377 15.01 -7.94 -11.89
C CYS A 377 14.07 -8.71 -12.81
N THR A 378 13.74 -8.12 -13.95
CA THR A 378 13.01 -8.82 -15.00
C THR A 378 13.92 -9.79 -15.76
N THR A 379 13.34 -10.83 -16.36
CA THR A 379 14.06 -11.80 -17.19
C THR A 379 14.92 -11.13 -18.27
N ASP A 380 14.34 -10.19 -19.02
CA ASP A 380 15.05 -9.50 -20.11
C ASP A 380 16.26 -8.72 -19.57
N PHE A 381 16.07 -7.98 -18.46
CA PHE A 381 17.15 -7.24 -17.82
C PHE A 381 18.28 -8.16 -17.38
N TYR A 382 17.95 -9.30 -16.77
CA TYR A 382 18.95 -10.27 -16.32
C TYR A 382 19.75 -10.86 -17.49
N GLN A 383 19.08 -11.22 -18.58
CA GLN A 383 19.73 -11.81 -19.76
C GLN A 383 20.73 -10.83 -20.40
N GLU A 384 20.37 -9.56 -20.47
CA GLU A 384 21.23 -8.52 -21.01
C GLU A 384 22.39 -8.15 -20.07
N ASN A 385 22.18 -8.27 -18.74
CA ASN A 385 23.08 -7.73 -17.73
C ASN A 385 23.63 -8.78 -16.75
N GLU A 386 23.61 -10.08 -17.07
CA GLU A 386 24.04 -11.14 -16.14
C GLU A 386 25.48 -10.94 -15.65
N ALA A 387 26.38 -10.50 -16.53
CA ALA A 387 27.77 -10.22 -16.16
C ALA A 387 27.88 -9.07 -15.17
N TRP A 388 27.03 -8.05 -15.31
CA TRP A 388 26.96 -6.90 -14.41
C TRP A 388 26.38 -7.29 -13.04
N VAL A 389 25.34 -8.13 -13.01
CA VAL A 389 24.81 -8.68 -11.74
C VAL A 389 25.88 -9.49 -11.01
N LYS A 390 26.63 -10.35 -11.73
CA LYS A 390 27.77 -11.10 -11.16
C LYS A 390 28.87 -10.18 -10.61
N LYS A 391 29.16 -9.07 -11.31
CA LYS A 391 30.12 -8.04 -10.85
C LYS A 391 29.66 -7.45 -9.51
N ILE A 392 28.40 -7.02 -9.40
CA ILE A 392 27.86 -6.44 -8.16
C ILE A 392 27.94 -7.41 -6.98
N VAL A 393 27.55 -8.67 -7.18
CA VAL A 393 27.63 -9.69 -6.12
C VAL A 393 29.08 -9.90 -5.69
N LYS A 394 30.01 -9.98 -6.65
CA LYS A 394 31.44 -10.11 -6.35
C LYS A 394 31.96 -8.92 -5.54
N GLU A 395 31.62 -7.69 -5.90
CA GLU A 395 32.07 -6.48 -5.23
C GLU A 395 31.49 -6.32 -3.82
N SER A 396 30.30 -6.86 -3.57
CA SER A 396 29.69 -6.88 -2.24
C SER A 396 30.40 -7.79 -1.24
N ASN A 397 31.15 -8.79 -1.71
CA ASN A 397 31.75 -9.86 -0.91
C ASN A 397 30.76 -10.67 -0.05
N CYS A 398 29.45 -10.59 -0.31
CA CYS A 398 28.44 -11.40 0.35
C CYS A 398 27.59 -12.18 -0.68
N PRO A 399 26.98 -13.32 -0.30
CA PRO A 399 25.96 -13.94 -1.12
C PRO A 399 24.76 -13.00 -1.28
N MET A 400 24.06 -13.09 -2.41
CA MET A 400 22.82 -12.36 -2.65
C MET A 400 21.72 -13.31 -3.11
N LEU A 401 20.51 -13.09 -2.59
CA LEU A 401 19.32 -13.75 -3.11
C LEU A 401 18.92 -13.06 -4.41
N ILE A 402 18.81 -13.82 -5.49
CA ILE A 402 18.38 -13.30 -6.79
C ILE A 402 16.96 -13.78 -7.06
N GLU A 403 16.10 -12.82 -7.40
CA GLU A 403 14.74 -13.05 -7.87
C GLU A 403 14.61 -12.56 -9.32
N ILE A 404 14.24 -13.45 -10.24
CA ILE A 404 13.94 -13.11 -11.63
C ILE A 404 12.43 -13.16 -11.83
N LEU A 405 11.88 -12.05 -12.28
CA LEU A 405 10.46 -11.86 -12.59
C LEU A 405 10.22 -12.05 -14.09
N SER A 406 9.25 -12.89 -14.47
CA SER A 406 8.93 -13.14 -15.88
C SER A 406 8.42 -11.90 -16.63
N ASP A 407 7.82 -10.95 -15.92
CA ASP A 407 7.38 -9.67 -16.46
C ASP A 407 7.47 -8.61 -15.36
N ARG A 408 7.43 -7.34 -15.75
CA ARG A 408 7.53 -6.22 -14.85
C ARG A 408 6.25 -6.06 -14.02
N VAL A 409 6.35 -6.20 -12.71
CA VAL A 409 5.23 -6.00 -11.75
C VAL A 409 5.12 -4.55 -11.29
N HIS A 410 6.23 -3.81 -11.29
CA HIS A 410 6.35 -2.46 -10.75
C HIS A 410 6.84 -1.45 -11.80
N TYR A 411 7.19 -0.22 -11.41
CA TYR A 411 7.75 0.78 -12.33
C TYR A 411 9.24 0.54 -12.67
N TRP A 412 9.90 -0.36 -11.93
CA TRP A 412 11.33 -0.65 -12.06
C TRP A 412 11.62 -1.96 -12.83
N VAL A 413 12.81 -2.05 -13.44
CA VAL A 413 13.31 -3.27 -14.12
C VAL A 413 14.38 -4.01 -13.32
N ALA A 414 15.05 -3.31 -12.40
CA ALA A 414 15.97 -3.88 -11.43
C ALA A 414 15.85 -3.15 -10.09
N LYS A 415 15.99 -3.89 -8.99
CA LYS A 415 15.94 -3.42 -7.62
C LYS A 415 16.91 -4.22 -6.77
N ILE A 416 17.64 -3.56 -5.88
CA ILE A 416 18.36 -4.23 -4.79
C ILE A 416 17.88 -3.66 -3.47
N ASP A 417 17.60 -4.54 -2.52
CA ASP A 417 17.36 -4.18 -1.13
C ASP A 417 18.50 -4.74 -0.29
N LEU A 418 19.18 -3.84 0.41
CA LEU A 418 20.04 -4.22 1.54
C LEU A 418 19.17 -4.31 2.78
N ALA A 419 19.52 -5.22 3.68
CA ALA A 419 18.84 -5.40 4.94
C ALA A 419 19.84 -5.58 6.08
N ALA A 420 19.61 -4.85 7.16
CA ALA A 420 20.22 -5.15 8.45
C ALA A 420 19.39 -6.20 9.18
N ILE A 421 20.03 -7.10 9.92
CA ILE A 421 19.33 -8.09 10.75
C ILE A 421 19.31 -7.58 12.19
N ASP A 422 18.11 -7.40 12.75
CA ASP A 422 17.98 -6.91 14.11
C ASP A 422 18.37 -7.97 15.15
N GLY A 423 18.52 -7.56 16.41
CA GLY A 423 18.90 -8.46 17.52
C GLY A 423 17.88 -9.59 17.83
N GLN A 424 16.78 -9.67 17.08
CA GLN A 424 15.79 -10.74 17.14
C GLN A 424 15.72 -11.51 15.80
N MET A 425 16.78 -11.43 14.99
CA MET A 425 16.92 -12.13 13.71
C MET A 425 15.88 -11.74 12.65
N ARG A 426 15.36 -10.51 12.71
CA ARG A 426 14.39 -10.01 11.73
C ARG A 426 15.07 -9.08 10.73
N PRO A 427 14.92 -9.30 9.41
CA PRO A 427 15.44 -8.37 8.42
C PRO A 427 14.68 -7.04 8.42
N ILE A 428 15.44 -5.94 8.47
CA ILE A 428 14.99 -4.56 8.29
C ILE A 428 15.60 -4.06 6.98
N GLU A 429 14.77 -3.93 5.95
CA GLU A 429 15.20 -3.44 4.63
C GLU A 429 15.54 -1.95 4.70
N ASN A 430 16.81 -1.65 4.49
CA ASN A 430 17.40 -0.33 4.29
C ASN A 430 18.90 -0.54 4.00
N PRO A 431 19.52 0.09 2.99
CA PRO A 431 18.94 0.90 1.90
C PRO A 431 18.52 0.13 0.63
N THR A 432 17.83 0.82 -0.27
CA THR A 432 17.29 0.27 -1.53
C THR A 432 17.75 1.10 -2.73
N VAL A 433 18.11 0.45 -3.83
CA VAL A 433 18.41 1.11 -5.13
C VAL A 433 17.55 0.49 -6.23
N GLN A 434 16.99 1.31 -7.12
CA GLN A 434 16.04 0.88 -8.16
C GLN A 434 16.34 1.55 -9.50
N ILE A 435 16.11 0.83 -10.60
CA ILE A 435 16.11 1.38 -11.96
C ILE A 435 14.66 1.53 -12.42
N ASP A 436 14.13 2.75 -12.29
CA ASP A 436 12.82 3.15 -12.78
C ASP A 436 12.90 3.55 -14.27
N VAL A 437 12.08 2.91 -15.11
CA VAL A 437 12.01 3.18 -16.56
C VAL A 437 10.67 3.75 -17.00
N GLU A 438 9.76 4.03 -16.06
CA GLU A 438 8.39 4.43 -16.36
C GLU A 438 8.04 5.82 -15.83
N SER A 439 8.56 6.22 -14.67
CA SER A 439 8.15 7.50 -14.06
C SER A 439 8.57 8.71 -14.89
N SER A 440 9.69 8.65 -15.62
CA SER A 440 10.09 9.71 -16.56
C SER A 440 9.06 9.92 -17.67
N LEU A 441 8.48 8.85 -18.22
CA LEU A 441 7.41 8.94 -19.22
C LEU A 441 6.12 9.52 -18.65
N ARG A 442 5.84 9.26 -17.36
CA ARG A 442 4.62 9.71 -16.69
C ARG A 442 4.65 11.20 -16.38
N PHE A 443 5.77 11.68 -15.86
CA PHE A 443 5.93 13.09 -15.51
C PHE A 443 6.29 13.96 -16.73
N ASN A 444 6.73 13.33 -17.83
CA ASN A 444 7.03 13.93 -19.14
C ASN A 444 7.76 15.28 -19.01
#